data_AF-A0A7C6EPQ1-F1
#
_entry.id   AF-A0A7C6EPQ1-F1
#
_cell.length_a   1.000
_cell.length_b   1.000
_cell.length_c   1.000
_cell.angle_alpha   90.00
_cell.angle_beta   90.00
_cell.angle_gamma   90.00
#
_symmetry.space_group_name_H-M   'P 1'
#
loop_
_entity.id
_entity.type
_entity.pdbx_description
1 polymer ?
#
loop_
_entity_poly.entity_id
_entity_poly.type
_entity_poly.pdbx_seq_one_letter_code
_entity_poly.pdbx_strand_id
1 'polypeptide(L)'
;MKKILVFWLVFFIYLFGYSQILKQFSSKPEEYITQLKDFIEAKDKKTGKEIFEELLPLWNSSYYNNNDKNNIISVSNELLDKRALPIPHFESFSRTLLAFAKQNASKNDFEEWLKGLSYLCRKKTATLNSIDNYLDNILSFVQKKYLLKTTTVKWKTRNATTKLVFDGEQLLIQVGKGDIVCFSKNDSSVIYGTEGVYNAYTQQWTGYNGKLTWERTGLKPNEVYVQLRRYQIDMKKSSYEADSVTLFYKRYFNEPLLGMLSEKVMADVDTQRAIYPQFKSYSKRHRIKNIFPNINYDGGFSLKGNRFIGEGTNDQMAILTIYRNDTLKLKVASRSYIFRETEINSQNASITIYIDKDSIYHPGLIFS
;
A
#
# COMPACT_ATOMS: atom_id res chain seq x y z
N MET A 1 52.57 55.03 -55.47
CA MET A 1 52.99 54.67 -54.09
C MET A 1 51.81 53.97 -53.42
N LYS A 2 52.08 52.85 -52.74
CA LYS A 2 51.11 51.82 -52.33
C LYS A 2 50.33 52.22 -51.07
N LYS A 3 49.02 51.90 -51.12
CA LYS A 3 48.08 51.41 -50.08
C LYS A 3 48.42 51.67 -48.60
N ILE A 4 47.41 52.09 -47.82
CA ILE A 4 46.87 51.31 -46.69
C ILE A 4 45.48 51.86 -46.31
N LEU A 5 44.48 50.99 -46.47
CA LEU A 5 43.13 51.12 -45.96
C LEU A 5 43.13 50.34 -44.64
N VAL A 6 42.92 50.99 -43.50
CA VAL A 6 42.87 50.29 -42.20
C VAL A 6 41.44 49.80 -41.97
N PHE A 7 41.22 48.52 -42.22
CA PHE A 7 40.01 47.80 -41.88
C PHE A 7 40.20 47.23 -40.46
N TRP A 8 39.45 47.74 -39.49
CA TRP A 8 39.40 47.16 -38.14
C TRP A 8 38.50 45.93 -38.18
N LEU A 9 39.11 44.74 -38.19
CA LEU A 9 38.45 43.46 -38.03
C LEU A 9 39.07 42.77 -36.82
N VAL A 10 38.47 42.96 -35.64
CA VAL A 10 38.84 42.21 -34.43
C VAL A 10 37.63 41.38 -33.99
N PHE A 11 37.58 40.20 -34.60
CA PHE A 11 37.40 38.90 -33.95
C PHE A 11 36.51 38.89 -32.69
N PHE A 12 35.21 38.65 -32.89
CA PHE A 12 34.33 38.15 -31.85
C PHE A 12 34.73 36.69 -31.57
N ILE A 13 35.54 36.49 -30.52
CA ILE A 13 35.79 35.15 -29.97
C ILE A 13 34.45 34.66 -29.41
N TYR A 14 33.74 33.85 -30.19
CA TYR A 14 32.72 32.98 -29.63
C TYR A 14 33.42 32.02 -28.67
N LEU A 15 33.29 32.29 -27.38
CA LEU A 15 33.48 31.29 -26.34
C LEU A 15 32.41 30.21 -26.54
N PHE A 16 32.68 29.25 -27.41
CA PHE A 16 32.04 27.96 -27.36
C PHE A 16 32.53 27.28 -26.07
N GLY A 17 31.79 27.49 -24.99
CA GLY A 17 31.85 26.59 -23.84
C GLY A 17 31.53 25.19 -24.35
N TYR A 18 32.54 24.33 -24.38
CA TYR A 18 32.39 22.91 -24.65
C TYR A 18 31.52 22.31 -23.53
N SER A 19 30.21 22.27 -23.71
CA SER A 19 29.42 21.24 -23.04
C SER A 19 29.63 19.95 -23.85
N GLN A 20 30.77 19.29 -23.62
CA GLN A 20 30.92 17.92 -24.11
C GLN A 20 29.87 17.08 -23.40
N ILE A 21 29.03 16.42 -24.17
CA ILE A 21 28.08 15.43 -23.65
C ILE A 21 28.93 14.37 -22.95
N LEU A 22 28.74 14.23 -21.64
CA LEU A 22 29.44 13.23 -20.84
C LEU A 22 29.06 11.84 -21.35
N LYS A 23 30.01 11.16 -22.00
CA LYS A 23 29.78 9.81 -22.55
C LYS A 23 29.99 8.72 -21.51
N GLN A 24 30.88 8.94 -20.56
CA GLN A 24 31.25 7.99 -19.52
C GLN A 24 31.86 8.75 -18.34
N PHE A 25 31.56 8.32 -17.12
CA PHE A 25 32.27 8.78 -15.92
C PHE A 25 33.64 8.11 -15.80
N SER A 26 34.58 8.81 -15.18
CA SER A 26 35.90 8.29 -14.85
C SER A 26 35.81 7.06 -13.96
N SER A 27 36.69 6.09 -14.22
CA SER A 27 36.87 4.91 -13.35
C SER A 27 37.61 5.24 -12.05
N LYS A 28 38.21 6.43 -11.93
CA LYS A 28 38.88 6.87 -10.70
C LYS A 28 37.87 7.50 -9.74
N PRO A 29 37.76 7.02 -8.48
CA PRO A 29 36.76 7.53 -7.55
C PRO A 29 36.86 9.02 -7.22
N GLU A 30 38.05 9.62 -7.20
CA GLU A 30 38.21 11.05 -6.91
C GLU A 30 37.71 11.94 -8.07
N GLU A 31 37.92 11.49 -9.31
CA GLU A 31 37.43 12.18 -10.50
C GLU A 31 35.91 11.98 -10.66
N TYR A 32 35.41 10.77 -10.41
CA TYR A 32 33.99 10.42 -10.51
C TYR A 32 33.09 11.35 -9.69
N ILE A 33 33.40 11.55 -8.40
CA ILE A 33 32.51 12.31 -7.51
C ILE A 33 32.39 13.78 -7.93
N THR A 34 33.46 14.34 -8.50
CA THR A 34 33.47 15.71 -9.05
C THR A 34 32.67 15.76 -10.35
N GLN A 35 32.84 14.77 -11.24
CA GLN A 35 32.07 14.68 -12.48
C GLN A 35 30.57 14.49 -12.22
N LEU A 36 30.17 13.70 -11.21
CA LEU A 36 28.78 13.52 -10.81
C LEU A 36 28.14 14.85 -10.39
N LYS A 37 28.86 15.64 -9.58
CA LYS A 37 28.43 16.98 -9.19
C LYS A 37 28.23 17.86 -10.42
N ASP A 38 29.25 18.01 -11.27
CA ASP A 38 29.19 18.89 -12.44
C ASP A 38 28.08 18.45 -13.42
N PHE A 39 27.84 17.14 -13.55
CA PHE A 39 26.77 16.59 -14.35
C PHE A 39 25.38 17.00 -13.84
N ILE A 40 25.14 16.96 -12.53
CA ILE A 40 23.88 17.44 -11.92
C ILE A 40 23.77 18.97 -12.00
N GLU A 41 24.86 19.70 -11.72
CA GLU A 41 24.90 21.17 -11.78
C GLU A 41 24.61 21.72 -13.17
N ALA A 42 24.93 20.97 -14.23
CA ALA A 42 24.56 21.32 -15.61
C ALA A 42 23.04 21.49 -15.79
N LYS A 43 22.22 20.85 -14.95
CA LYS A 43 20.76 21.02 -14.94
C LYS A 43 20.26 21.89 -13.80
N ASP A 44 20.78 21.71 -12.59
CA ASP A 44 20.46 22.54 -11.42
C ASP A 44 21.65 22.68 -10.48
N LYS A 45 22.26 23.87 -10.45
CA LYS A 45 23.47 24.16 -9.68
C LYS A 45 23.28 23.97 -8.17
N LYS A 46 22.11 24.34 -7.65
CA LYS A 46 21.81 24.25 -6.21
C LYS A 46 21.75 22.79 -5.78
N THR A 47 20.99 21.97 -6.48
CA THR A 47 20.82 20.53 -6.22
C THR A 47 22.15 19.78 -6.32
N GLY A 48 22.95 20.05 -7.36
CA GLY A 48 24.27 19.43 -7.51
C GLY A 48 25.20 19.76 -6.34
N LYS A 49 25.25 21.03 -5.92
CA LYS A 49 26.03 21.46 -4.76
C LYS A 49 25.57 20.81 -3.46
N GLU A 50 24.27 20.82 -3.17
CA GLU A 50 23.69 20.20 -1.96
C GLU A 50 24.02 18.71 -1.86
N ILE A 51 23.82 17.97 -2.96
CA ILE A 51 24.14 16.53 -2.99
C ILE A 51 25.63 16.28 -2.78
N PHE A 52 26.48 17.07 -3.43
CA PHE A 52 27.92 16.91 -3.34
C PHE A 52 28.45 17.21 -1.93
N GLU A 53 27.98 18.29 -1.29
CA GLU A 53 28.38 18.65 0.07
C GLU A 53 28.04 17.55 1.09
N GLU A 54 26.92 16.84 0.89
CA GLU A 54 26.55 15.72 1.75
C GLU A 54 27.25 14.39 1.39
N LEU A 55 27.49 14.14 0.11
CA LEU A 55 28.01 12.86 -0.38
C LEU A 55 29.53 12.79 -0.29
N LEU A 56 30.24 13.89 -0.51
CA LEU A 56 31.71 13.93 -0.51
C LEU A 56 32.34 13.44 0.81
N PRO A 57 31.86 13.84 2.02
CA PRO A 57 32.40 13.32 3.27
C PRO A 57 32.22 11.81 3.40
N LEU A 58 31.06 11.29 2.99
CA LEU A 58 30.77 9.85 2.98
C LEU A 58 31.66 9.10 1.98
N TRP A 59 31.86 9.69 0.80
CA TRP A 59 32.74 9.16 -0.25
C TRP A 59 34.19 9.08 0.20
N ASN A 60 34.68 10.07 0.95
CA ASN A 60 36.05 10.09 1.45
C ASN A 60 36.23 9.27 2.74
N SER A 61 35.14 8.90 3.41
CA SER A 61 35.16 8.03 4.59
C SER A 61 35.31 6.54 4.23
N SER A 62 35.37 5.69 5.26
CA SER A 62 35.33 4.23 5.12
C SER A 62 33.93 3.66 4.86
N TYR A 63 32.87 4.49 4.87
CA TYR A 63 31.50 4.03 4.64
C TYR A 63 31.34 3.36 3.27
N TYR A 64 31.80 4.02 2.21
CA TYR A 64 31.91 3.44 0.86
C TYR A 64 33.34 2.95 0.63
N ASN A 65 33.54 1.63 0.70
CA ASN A 65 34.86 1.06 0.42
C ASN A 65 35.15 1.07 -1.10
N ASN A 66 36.37 0.67 -1.51
CA ASN A 66 36.76 0.69 -2.92
C ASN A 66 35.86 -0.18 -3.82
N ASN A 67 35.36 -1.31 -3.32
CA ASN A 67 34.43 -2.15 -4.05
C ASN A 67 33.08 -1.45 -4.25
N ASP A 68 32.56 -0.81 -3.20
CA ASP A 68 31.31 -0.05 -3.27
C ASP A 68 31.43 1.11 -4.28
N LYS A 69 32.54 1.86 -4.22
CA LYS A 69 32.84 2.94 -5.17
C LYS A 69 32.89 2.45 -6.61
N ASN A 70 33.60 1.36 -6.87
CA ASN A 70 33.68 0.78 -8.21
C ASN A 70 32.31 0.33 -8.73
N ASN A 71 31.48 -0.28 -7.87
CA ASN A 71 30.14 -0.71 -8.24
C ASN A 71 29.22 0.50 -8.50
N ILE A 72 29.30 1.55 -7.68
CA ILE A 72 28.56 2.80 -7.90
C ILE A 72 28.93 3.40 -9.26
N ILE A 73 30.22 3.53 -9.56
CA ILE A 73 30.71 4.06 -10.84
C ILE A 73 30.22 3.20 -12.02
N SER A 74 30.28 1.88 -11.89
CA SER A 74 29.79 0.95 -12.93
C SER A 74 28.31 1.17 -13.22
N VAL A 75 27.46 1.21 -12.19
CA VAL A 75 26.01 1.40 -12.36
C VAL A 75 25.68 2.82 -12.86
N SER A 76 26.46 3.83 -12.47
CA SER A 76 26.33 5.18 -13.03
C SER A 76 26.61 5.23 -14.53
N ASN A 77 27.59 4.47 -15.02
CA ASN A 77 27.82 4.35 -16.46
C ASN A 77 26.68 3.59 -17.16
N GLU A 78 26.12 2.55 -16.55
CA GLU A 78 24.94 1.85 -17.10
C GLU A 78 23.70 2.74 -17.15
N LEU A 79 23.53 3.65 -16.18
CA LEU A 79 22.51 4.69 -16.22
C LEU A 79 22.75 5.67 -17.38
N LEU A 80 23.99 6.12 -17.60
CA LEU A 80 24.33 6.97 -18.76
C LEU A 80 24.05 6.27 -20.09
N ASP A 81 24.38 4.98 -20.22
CA ASP A 81 24.10 4.18 -21.41
C ASP A 81 22.59 4.08 -21.68
N LYS A 82 21.78 4.04 -20.62
CA LYS A 82 20.32 4.15 -20.68
C LYS A 82 19.80 5.56 -20.94
N ARG A 83 20.70 6.53 -21.18
CA ARG A 83 20.40 7.95 -21.40
C ARG A 83 19.72 8.60 -20.19
N ALA A 84 20.04 8.15 -18.98
CA ALA A 84 19.52 8.75 -17.76
C ALA A 84 19.99 10.21 -17.65
N LEU A 85 19.02 11.09 -17.45
CA LEU A 85 19.21 12.53 -17.30
C LEU A 85 19.81 12.91 -15.94
N PRO A 86 20.53 14.05 -15.84
CA PRO A 86 21.01 14.58 -14.55
C PRO A 86 19.89 14.70 -13.50
N ILE A 87 18.73 15.21 -13.93
CA ILE A 87 17.48 15.28 -13.17
C ILE A 87 16.37 14.66 -14.03
N PRO A 88 15.53 13.76 -13.49
CA PRO A 88 15.49 13.33 -12.07
C PRO A 88 16.46 12.19 -11.71
N HIS A 89 17.00 11.45 -12.68
CA HIS A 89 17.60 10.13 -12.39
C HIS A 89 18.88 10.17 -11.53
N PHE A 90 19.89 10.96 -11.91
CA PHE A 90 21.14 11.03 -11.12
C PHE A 90 20.95 11.76 -9.80
N GLU A 91 20.00 12.68 -9.73
CA GLU A 91 19.52 13.23 -8.46
C GLU A 91 18.97 12.12 -7.56
N SER A 92 17.96 11.37 -7.99
CA SER A 92 17.34 10.31 -7.17
C SER A 92 18.35 9.20 -6.83
N PHE A 93 19.25 8.84 -7.75
CA PHE A 93 20.35 7.90 -7.48
C PHE A 93 21.25 8.39 -6.34
N SER A 94 21.74 9.63 -6.44
CA SER A 94 22.64 10.21 -5.43
C SER A 94 21.95 10.41 -4.09
N ARG A 95 20.69 10.86 -4.09
CA ARG A 95 19.87 10.95 -2.87
C ARG A 95 19.62 9.59 -2.24
N THR A 96 19.54 8.53 -3.04
CA THR A 96 19.41 7.16 -2.52
C THR A 96 20.70 6.68 -1.87
N LEU A 97 21.88 6.96 -2.46
CA LEU A 97 23.17 6.73 -1.81
C LEU A 97 23.24 7.43 -0.45
N LEU A 98 22.86 8.71 -0.39
CA LEU A 98 22.80 9.45 0.87
C LEU A 98 21.82 8.83 1.86
N ALA A 99 20.66 8.36 1.40
CA ALA A 99 19.65 7.76 2.26
C ALA A 99 20.14 6.46 2.92
N PHE A 100 20.85 5.59 2.19
CA PHE A 100 21.43 4.36 2.76
C PHE A 100 22.39 4.70 3.91
N ALA A 101 23.28 5.68 3.70
CA ALA A 101 24.23 6.13 4.72
C ALA A 101 23.55 6.76 5.93
N LYS A 102 22.66 7.73 5.71
CA LYS A 102 22.00 8.47 6.80
C LYS A 102 21.10 7.59 7.67
N GLN A 103 20.52 6.55 7.09
CA GLN A 103 19.61 5.66 7.80
C GLN A 103 20.33 4.44 8.42
N ASN A 104 21.67 4.40 8.35
CA ASN A 104 22.48 3.24 8.77
C ASN A 104 21.91 1.93 8.23
N ALA A 105 21.46 1.95 6.96
CA ALA A 105 20.90 0.77 6.33
C ALA A 105 21.98 -0.30 6.17
N SER A 106 21.58 -1.57 6.11
CA SER A 106 22.55 -2.66 6.06
C SER A 106 23.34 -2.59 4.74
N LYS A 107 24.63 -2.94 4.80
CA LYS A 107 25.47 -3.02 3.59
C LYS A 107 24.88 -3.98 2.55
N ASN A 108 24.29 -5.08 3.02
CA ASN A 108 23.57 -6.01 2.16
C ASN A 108 22.40 -5.33 1.43
N ASP A 109 21.56 -4.54 2.12
CA ASP A 109 20.44 -3.86 1.46
C ASP A 109 20.92 -2.90 0.35
N PHE A 110 22.01 -2.19 0.60
CA PHE A 110 22.64 -1.33 -0.40
C PHE A 110 23.11 -2.13 -1.63
N GLU A 111 23.80 -3.25 -1.41
CA GLU A 111 24.29 -4.12 -2.49
C GLU A 111 23.14 -4.73 -3.29
N GLU A 112 22.08 -5.21 -2.63
CA GLU A 112 20.89 -5.77 -3.27
C GLU A 112 20.14 -4.73 -4.11
N TRP A 113 20.01 -3.49 -3.61
CA TRP A 113 19.47 -2.38 -4.38
C TRP A 113 20.31 -2.06 -5.62
N LEU A 114 21.64 -2.05 -5.48
CA LEU A 114 22.53 -1.70 -6.59
C LEU A 114 22.51 -2.78 -7.69
N LYS A 115 22.44 -4.07 -7.30
CA LYS A 115 22.23 -5.20 -8.24
C LYS A 115 20.93 -5.05 -9.02
N GLY A 116 19.83 -4.73 -8.32
CA GLY A 116 18.53 -4.52 -8.95
C GLY A 116 18.52 -3.36 -9.94
N LEU A 117 19.20 -2.24 -9.61
CA LEU A 117 19.34 -1.10 -10.51
C LEU A 117 20.15 -1.47 -11.75
N SER A 118 21.29 -2.16 -11.56
CA SER A 118 22.13 -2.64 -12.66
C SER A 118 21.36 -3.54 -13.62
N TYR A 119 20.62 -4.52 -13.09
CA TYR A 119 19.77 -5.39 -13.90
C TYR A 119 18.75 -4.58 -14.71
N LEU A 120 18.07 -3.62 -14.08
CA LEU A 120 17.09 -2.77 -14.75
C LEU A 120 17.73 -1.93 -15.87
N CYS A 121 18.92 -1.38 -15.62
CA CYS A 121 19.68 -0.65 -16.64
C CYS A 121 20.13 -1.54 -17.80
N ARG A 122 20.45 -2.81 -17.57
CA ARG A 122 20.87 -3.73 -18.64
C ARG A 122 19.69 -4.36 -19.40
N LYS A 123 18.51 -4.37 -18.80
CA LYS A 123 17.30 -4.93 -19.41
C LYS A 123 16.85 -4.09 -20.61
N LYS A 124 16.86 -4.67 -21.81
CA LYS A 124 16.50 -3.96 -23.07
C LYS A 124 15.09 -3.37 -23.03
N THR A 125 14.13 -4.06 -22.42
CA THR A 125 12.72 -3.63 -22.35
C THR A 125 12.45 -2.58 -21.27
N ALA A 126 13.40 -2.30 -20.37
CA ALA A 126 13.23 -1.32 -19.32
C ALA A 126 13.31 0.11 -19.87
N THR A 127 12.35 0.94 -19.46
CA THR A 127 12.23 2.35 -19.84
C THR A 127 12.83 3.26 -18.77
N LEU A 128 13.17 4.50 -19.12
CA LEU A 128 13.61 5.49 -18.12
C LEU A 128 12.56 5.70 -17.01
N ASN A 129 11.27 5.69 -17.35
CA ASN A 129 10.20 5.76 -16.36
C ASN A 129 10.24 4.58 -15.38
N SER A 130 10.61 3.37 -15.81
CA SER A 130 10.77 2.24 -14.88
C SER A 130 11.96 2.42 -13.92
N ILE A 131 13.05 3.04 -14.38
CA ILE A 131 14.21 3.39 -13.55
C ILE A 131 13.85 4.48 -12.55
N ASP A 132 13.14 5.52 -12.99
CA ASP A 132 12.65 6.60 -12.14
C ASP A 132 11.77 6.07 -11.00
N ASN A 133 10.76 5.26 -11.35
CA ASN A 133 9.90 4.60 -10.37
C ASN A 133 10.69 3.70 -9.42
N TYR A 134 11.72 3.00 -9.88
CA TYR A 134 12.56 2.17 -9.03
C TYR A 134 13.34 3.01 -8.02
N LEU A 135 14.02 4.07 -8.47
CA LEU A 135 14.80 4.96 -7.64
C LEU A 135 13.92 5.67 -6.59
N ASP A 136 12.80 6.24 -7.00
CA ASP A 136 11.91 7.00 -6.12
C ASP A 136 11.23 6.11 -5.06
N ASN A 137 10.84 4.89 -5.43
CA ASN A 137 10.26 3.93 -4.49
C ASN A 137 11.29 3.51 -3.43
N ILE A 138 12.52 3.17 -3.84
CA ILE A 138 13.56 2.76 -2.89
C ILE A 138 14.05 3.94 -2.04
N LEU A 139 14.17 5.14 -2.60
CA LEU A 139 14.46 6.35 -1.83
C LEU A 139 13.40 6.58 -0.74
N SER A 140 12.11 6.51 -1.12
CA SER A 140 10.98 6.66 -0.20
C SER A 140 10.95 5.56 0.87
N PHE A 141 11.32 4.34 0.49
CA PHE A 141 11.42 3.20 1.39
C PHE A 141 12.55 3.36 2.40
N VAL A 142 13.77 3.63 1.96
CA VAL A 142 14.93 3.77 2.85
C VAL A 142 14.72 4.93 3.82
N GLN A 143 14.26 6.08 3.33
CA GLN A 143 14.09 7.27 4.17
C GLN A 143 12.92 7.20 5.15
N LYS A 144 11.78 6.64 4.72
CA LYS A 144 10.50 6.81 5.43
C LYS A 144 9.71 5.51 5.59
N LYS A 145 10.26 4.38 5.15
CA LYS A 145 9.65 3.04 5.18
C LYS A 145 8.34 2.94 4.39
N TYR A 146 8.17 3.78 3.37
CA TYR A 146 7.07 3.62 2.40
C TYR A 146 7.38 2.47 1.46
N LEU A 147 6.53 1.44 1.42
CA LEU A 147 6.56 0.41 0.39
C LEU A 147 6.13 1.00 -0.96
N LEU A 148 5.10 1.86 -0.94
CA LEU A 148 4.65 2.61 -2.09
C LEU A 148 4.23 4.01 -1.66
N LYS A 149 4.52 5.01 -2.50
CA LYS A 149 4.03 6.38 -2.33
C LYS A 149 3.63 6.95 -3.68
N THR A 150 2.33 7.19 -3.86
CA THR A 150 1.77 7.94 -5.00
C THR A 150 1.15 9.25 -4.49
N THR A 151 0.54 10.00 -5.41
CA THR A 151 -0.23 11.21 -5.06
C THR A 151 -1.48 10.89 -4.24
N THR A 152 -2.08 9.72 -4.43
CA THR A 152 -3.38 9.35 -3.86
C THR A 152 -3.29 8.31 -2.74
N VAL A 153 -2.25 7.45 -2.75
CA VAL A 153 -2.11 6.32 -1.84
C VAL A 153 -0.68 6.21 -1.34
N LYS A 154 -0.52 5.91 -0.05
CA LYS A 154 0.79 5.59 0.54
C LYS A 154 0.66 4.32 1.36
N TRP A 155 1.53 3.36 1.14
CA TRP A 155 1.67 2.18 1.97
C TRP A 155 2.99 2.26 2.73
N LYS A 156 2.94 2.09 4.05
CA LYS A 156 4.10 2.25 4.94
C LYS A 156 4.20 1.09 5.92
N THR A 157 5.41 0.62 6.20
CA THR A 157 5.65 -0.32 7.30
C THR A 157 5.88 0.44 8.62
N ARG A 158 5.45 -0.15 9.73
CA ARG A 158 5.67 0.35 11.09
C ARG A 158 6.06 -0.81 12.00
N ASN A 159 7.02 -0.60 12.89
CA ASN A 159 7.48 -1.59 13.87
C ASN A 159 7.86 -2.95 13.23
N ALA A 160 8.43 -2.93 12.03
CA ALA A 160 8.82 -4.13 11.28
C ALA A 160 10.31 -4.06 10.92
N THR A 161 10.99 -5.21 11.00
CA THR A 161 12.30 -5.36 10.36
C THR A 161 12.11 -5.48 8.85
N THR A 162 13.08 -5.00 8.09
CA THR A 162 13.01 -5.02 6.64
C THR A 162 14.33 -5.40 6.01
N LYS A 163 14.30 -6.11 4.89
CA LYS A 163 15.48 -6.44 4.06
C LYS A 163 15.16 -6.27 2.59
N LEU A 164 16.09 -5.74 1.82
CA LEU A 164 16.07 -5.75 0.36
C LEU A 164 16.70 -7.06 -0.13
N VAL A 165 16.05 -7.69 -1.10
CA VAL A 165 16.50 -8.94 -1.72
C VAL A 165 16.25 -8.84 -3.22
N PHE A 166 17.30 -8.92 -4.01
CA PHE A 166 17.23 -9.04 -5.46
C PHE A 166 17.31 -10.51 -5.85
N ASP A 167 16.26 -11.04 -6.47
CA ASP A 167 16.14 -12.47 -6.79
C ASP A 167 16.75 -12.87 -8.15
N GLY A 168 17.39 -11.92 -8.83
CA GLY A 168 17.93 -12.08 -10.19
C GLY A 168 17.10 -11.35 -11.26
N GLU A 169 15.83 -11.03 -10.98
CA GLU A 169 14.97 -10.28 -11.90
C GLU A 169 14.19 -9.14 -11.23
N GLN A 170 13.88 -9.28 -9.95
CA GLN A 170 13.00 -8.40 -9.19
C GLN A 170 13.66 -8.03 -7.86
N LEU A 171 13.47 -6.77 -7.46
CA LEU A 171 13.80 -6.32 -6.11
C LEU A 171 12.58 -6.50 -5.22
N LEU A 172 12.78 -7.30 -4.18
CA LEU A 172 11.81 -7.63 -3.17
C LEU A 172 12.18 -6.93 -1.87
N ILE A 173 11.18 -6.42 -1.17
CA ILE A 173 11.30 -5.92 0.19
C ILE A 173 10.65 -6.96 1.10
N GLN A 174 11.48 -7.73 1.80
CA GLN A 174 11.04 -8.64 2.84
C GLN A 174 10.75 -7.83 4.10
N VAL A 175 9.56 -8.00 4.65
CA VAL A 175 9.08 -7.30 5.84
C VAL A 175 8.76 -8.36 6.88
N GLY A 176 9.50 -8.34 8.00
CA GLY A 176 9.21 -9.19 9.15
C GLY A 176 7.94 -8.74 9.87
N LYS A 177 7.54 -9.48 10.90
CA LYS A 177 6.35 -9.20 11.69
C LYS A 177 6.31 -7.74 12.19
N GLY A 178 5.25 -7.02 11.81
CA GLY A 178 4.98 -5.64 12.20
C GLY A 178 3.67 -5.17 11.55
N ASP A 179 3.51 -3.86 11.36
CA ASP A 179 2.28 -3.31 10.78
C ASP A 179 2.52 -2.79 9.37
N ILE A 180 1.49 -2.89 8.52
CA ILE A 180 1.41 -2.10 7.28
C ILE A 180 0.22 -1.15 7.36
N VAL A 181 0.46 0.10 6.98
CA VAL A 181 -0.50 1.19 7.04
C VAL A 181 -0.73 1.74 5.65
N CYS A 182 -2.00 1.73 5.22
CA CYS A 182 -2.46 2.44 4.04
C CYS A 182 -2.94 3.82 4.44
N PHE A 183 -2.41 4.87 3.82
CA PHE A 183 -2.90 6.24 3.93
C PHE A 183 -3.50 6.67 2.60
N SER A 184 -4.71 7.24 2.64
CA SER A 184 -5.38 7.78 1.46
C SER A 184 -6.44 8.78 1.90
N LYS A 185 -6.53 9.93 1.23
CA LYS A 185 -7.59 10.93 1.44
C LYS A 185 -7.86 11.27 2.92
N ASN A 186 -6.80 11.57 3.68
CA ASN A 186 -6.83 11.90 5.12
C ASN A 186 -7.30 10.79 6.08
N ASP A 187 -7.56 9.59 5.58
CA ASP A 187 -7.90 8.41 6.39
C ASP A 187 -6.77 7.37 6.30
N SER A 188 -6.82 6.37 7.18
CA SER A 188 -5.90 5.25 7.18
C SER A 188 -6.55 3.91 7.50
N SER A 189 -5.94 2.85 7.02
CA SER A 189 -6.26 1.47 7.39
C SER A 189 -4.98 0.76 7.79
N VAL A 190 -5.05 -0.05 8.84
CA VAL A 190 -3.90 -0.74 9.41
C VAL A 190 -4.15 -2.24 9.40
N ILE A 191 -3.19 -2.98 8.89
CA ILE A 191 -3.09 -4.42 9.15
C ILE A 191 -1.99 -4.60 10.18
N TYR A 192 -2.38 -4.98 11.39
CA TYR A 192 -1.51 -5.13 12.54
C TYR A 192 -0.81 -6.49 12.54
N GLY A 193 0.47 -6.54 12.88
CA GLY A 193 1.21 -7.79 13.09
C GLY A 193 1.28 -8.73 11.87
N THR A 194 1.27 -8.18 10.66
CA THR A 194 1.51 -8.90 9.40
C THR A 194 3.00 -8.98 9.07
N GLU A 195 3.35 -9.89 8.18
CA GLU A 195 4.67 -10.03 7.57
C GLU A 195 4.50 -10.40 6.10
N GLY A 196 5.55 -10.25 5.29
CA GLY A 196 5.43 -10.59 3.89
C GLY A 196 6.47 -9.97 3.00
N VAL A 197 6.16 -9.96 1.71
CA VAL A 197 7.07 -9.52 0.66
C VAL A 197 6.36 -8.49 -0.21
N TYR A 198 6.96 -7.33 -0.35
CA TYR A 198 6.59 -6.34 -1.35
C TYR A 198 7.49 -6.44 -2.57
N ASN A 199 6.89 -6.48 -3.75
CA ASN A 199 7.61 -6.47 -5.01
C ASN A 199 7.68 -5.04 -5.56
N ALA A 200 8.87 -4.45 -5.62
CA ALA A 200 9.04 -3.05 -6.03
C ALA A 200 8.70 -2.78 -7.50
N TYR A 201 8.67 -3.84 -8.33
CA TYR A 201 8.42 -3.76 -9.77
C TYR A 201 6.93 -3.89 -10.08
N THR A 202 6.29 -4.94 -9.55
CA THR A 202 4.84 -5.19 -9.76
C THR A 202 3.96 -4.38 -8.81
N GLN A 203 4.56 -3.79 -7.77
CA GLN A 203 3.90 -3.04 -6.71
C GLN A 203 2.85 -3.87 -5.97
N GLN A 204 3.07 -5.18 -5.92
CA GLN A 204 2.23 -6.14 -5.21
C GLN A 204 2.82 -6.47 -3.85
N TRP A 205 1.96 -6.56 -2.84
CA TRP A 205 2.28 -7.12 -1.55
C TRP A 205 1.70 -8.51 -1.43
N THR A 206 2.53 -9.48 -1.05
CA THR A 206 2.08 -10.80 -0.61
C THR A 206 2.26 -10.87 0.90
N GLY A 207 1.14 -10.82 1.61
CA GLY A 207 1.10 -10.78 3.06
C GLY A 207 0.73 -12.12 3.69
N TYR A 208 1.24 -12.33 4.89
CA TYR A 208 0.98 -13.46 5.75
C TYR A 208 0.61 -12.98 7.14
N ASN A 209 -0.34 -13.68 7.76
CA ASN A 209 -0.86 -13.35 9.08
C ASN A 209 -1.42 -11.91 9.13
N GLY A 210 -1.73 -11.46 10.34
CA GLY A 210 -2.14 -10.09 10.59
C GLY A 210 -3.57 -9.97 11.09
N LYS A 211 -3.88 -8.79 11.62
CA LYS A 211 -5.16 -8.47 12.24
C LYS A 211 -5.68 -7.14 11.69
N LEU A 212 -6.97 -7.08 11.39
CA LEU A 212 -7.67 -5.83 11.09
C LEU A 212 -8.90 -5.67 12.00
N THR A 213 -9.17 -4.44 12.41
CA THR A 213 -10.21 -4.06 13.39
C THR A 213 -11.28 -3.17 12.74
N TRP A 214 -12.41 -2.99 13.42
CA TRP A 214 -13.53 -2.12 13.00
C TRP A 214 -13.56 -0.78 13.77
N GLU A 215 -12.42 -0.35 14.31
CA GLU A 215 -12.34 0.87 15.14
C GLU A 215 -12.82 2.13 14.40
N ARG A 216 -12.57 2.20 13.09
CA ARG A 216 -13.06 3.29 12.22
C ARG A 216 -14.60 3.39 12.17
N THR A 217 -15.31 2.34 12.55
CA THR A 217 -16.79 2.34 12.57
C THR A 217 -17.35 2.39 14.00
N GLY A 218 -16.51 2.72 14.98
CA GLY A 218 -16.90 2.88 16.39
C GLY A 218 -17.00 1.57 17.17
N LEU A 219 -16.67 0.43 16.55
CA LEU A 219 -16.69 -0.87 17.23
C LEU A 219 -15.35 -1.13 17.93
N LYS A 220 -15.39 -1.75 19.11
CA LYS A 220 -14.18 -1.95 19.92
C LYS A 220 -13.27 -3.03 19.31
N PRO A 221 -11.94 -2.81 19.20
CA PRO A 221 -10.96 -3.75 18.64
C PRO A 221 -10.86 -5.14 19.29
N ASN A 222 -11.40 -5.30 20.50
CA ASN A 222 -11.43 -6.55 21.26
C ASN A 222 -12.76 -7.30 21.12
N GLU A 223 -13.80 -6.64 20.61
CA GLU A 223 -15.13 -7.21 20.37
C GLU A 223 -15.25 -7.73 18.94
N VAL A 224 -14.67 -7.00 17.97
CA VAL A 224 -14.71 -7.36 16.55
C VAL A 224 -13.37 -7.14 15.85
N TYR A 225 -12.90 -8.17 15.17
CA TYR A 225 -11.69 -8.12 14.34
C TYR A 225 -11.63 -9.33 13.42
N VAL A 226 -10.83 -9.23 12.37
CA VAL A 226 -10.46 -10.37 11.51
C VAL A 226 -9.00 -10.72 11.69
N GLN A 227 -8.70 -12.02 11.62
CA GLN A 227 -7.35 -12.54 11.42
C GLN A 227 -7.19 -12.89 9.94
N LEU A 228 -6.13 -12.36 9.32
CA LEU A 228 -5.73 -12.67 7.95
C LEU A 228 -4.74 -13.84 7.97
N ARG A 229 -4.74 -14.66 6.91
CA ARG A 229 -3.79 -15.79 6.77
C ARG A 229 -2.80 -15.58 5.64
N ARG A 230 -3.28 -15.57 4.40
CA ARG A 230 -2.49 -15.24 3.22
C ARG A 230 -3.35 -14.37 2.32
N TYR A 231 -2.79 -13.28 1.84
CA TYR A 231 -3.53 -12.31 1.03
C TYR A 231 -2.57 -11.55 0.12
N GLN A 232 -3.13 -10.92 -0.90
CA GLN A 232 -2.39 -10.07 -1.83
C GLN A 232 -3.03 -8.69 -1.90
N ILE A 233 -2.18 -7.67 -2.02
CA ILE A 233 -2.62 -6.28 -2.16
C ILE A 233 -1.91 -5.67 -3.36
N ASP A 234 -2.71 -5.16 -4.30
CA ASP A 234 -2.25 -4.19 -5.29
C ASP A 234 -2.06 -2.84 -4.59
N MET A 235 -0.83 -2.54 -4.16
CA MET A 235 -0.56 -1.38 -3.30
C MET A 235 -0.80 -0.05 -4.01
N LYS A 236 -0.99 -0.02 -5.34
CA LYS A 236 -1.45 1.17 -6.05
C LYS A 236 -2.84 1.63 -5.62
N LYS A 237 -3.63 0.73 -5.03
CA LYS A 237 -5.00 0.98 -4.58
C LYS A 237 -5.05 1.22 -3.08
N SER A 238 -6.06 1.98 -2.66
CA SER A 238 -6.43 2.16 -1.25
C SER A 238 -7.41 1.10 -0.75
N SER A 239 -7.59 0.03 -1.53
CA SER A 239 -8.55 -1.04 -1.28
C SER A 239 -7.94 -2.40 -1.56
N TYR A 240 -8.38 -3.41 -0.83
CA TYR A 240 -7.98 -4.79 -1.03
C TYR A 240 -9.05 -5.76 -0.53
N GLU A 241 -8.92 -7.01 -0.93
CA GLU A 241 -9.77 -8.12 -0.48
C GLU A 241 -8.89 -9.25 0.05
N ALA A 242 -9.42 -10.02 0.98
CA ALA A 242 -8.80 -11.24 1.48
C ALA A 242 -9.88 -12.29 1.64
N ASP A 243 -9.82 -13.35 0.83
CA ASP A 243 -10.88 -14.36 0.76
C ASP A 243 -10.93 -15.27 2.00
N SER A 244 -9.79 -15.58 2.60
CA SER A 244 -9.68 -16.58 3.67
C SER A 244 -9.34 -15.93 5.02
N VAL A 245 -10.27 -15.14 5.57
CA VAL A 245 -10.11 -14.52 6.89
C VAL A 245 -11.01 -15.15 7.94
N THR A 246 -10.61 -15.01 9.20
CA THR A 246 -11.36 -15.48 10.35
C THR A 246 -11.88 -14.28 11.16
N LEU A 247 -13.18 -14.03 11.12
CA LEU A 247 -13.84 -12.99 11.92
C LEU A 247 -14.12 -13.49 13.33
N PHE A 248 -13.71 -12.70 14.31
CA PHE A 248 -14.13 -12.82 15.70
C PHE A 248 -15.13 -11.70 15.96
N TYR A 249 -16.36 -12.03 16.35
CA TYR A 249 -17.35 -11.02 16.75
C TYR A 249 -18.19 -11.50 17.94
N LYS A 250 -17.69 -11.22 19.14
CA LYS A 250 -18.19 -11.77 20.41
C LYS A 250 -19.63 -11.37 20.74
N ARG A 251 -20.14 -10.29 20.15
CA ARG A 251 -21.52 -9.84 20.35
C ARG A 251 -22.54 -10.85 19.83
N TYR A 252 -22.22 -11.56 18.74
CA TYR A 252 -23.17 -12.42 18.04
C TYR A 252 -22.75 -13.89 17.99
N PHE A 253 -21.46 -14.18 18.13
CA PHE A 253 -20.92 -15.53 17.95
C PHE A 253 -19.93 -15.89 19.05
N ASN A 254 -20.05 -17.12 19.56
CA ASN A 254 -19.07 -17.73 20.47
C ASN A 254 -17.87 -18.28 19.69
N GLU A 255 -18.12 -18.79 18.48
CA GLU A 255 -17.11 -19.32 17.58
C GLU A 255 -16.81 -18.32 16.44
N PRO A 256 -15.56 -18.26 15.95
CA PRO A 256 -15.22 -17.37 14.85
C PRO A 256 -15.81 -17.83 13.52
N LEU A 257 -16.01 -16.89 12.60
CA LEU A 257 -16.57 -17.16 11.27
C LEU A 257 -15.50 -17.07 10.19
N LEU A 258 -15.47 -18.06 9.31
CA LEU A 258 -14.69 -17.98 8.07
C LEU A 258 -15.45 -17.19 7.01
N GLY A 259 -14.72 -16.36 6.27
CA GLY A 259 -15.28 -15.56 5.20
C GLY A 259 -14.30 -14.62 4.56
N MET A 260 -14.83 -13.73 3.73
CA MET A 260 -14.07 -12.79 2.93
C MET A 260 -14.11 -11.38 3.53
N LEU A 261 -12.95 -10.74 3.62
CA LEU A 261 -12.77 -9.34 3.95
C LEU A 261 -12.71 -8.51 2.66
N SER A 262 -13.39 -7.37 2.66
CA SER A 262 -13.17 -6.29 1.71
C SER A 262 -12.90 -5.01 2.49
N GLU A 263 -11.79 -4.34 2.17
CA GLU A 263 -11.34 -3.14 2.87
C GLU A 263 -11.05 -2.02 1.88
N LYS A 264 -11.39 -0.79 2.26
CA LYS A 264 -11.11 0.41 1.47
C LYS A 264 -11.01 1.64 2.35
N VAL A 265 -9.91 2.37 2.20
CA VAL A 265 -9.74 3.71 2.78
C VAL A 265 -10.55 4.71 1.93
N MET A 266 -11.45 5.44 2.59
CA MET A 266 -12.38 6.41 1.97
C MET A 266 -12.13 7.81 2.53
N ALA A 267 -12.38 8.87 1.73
CA ALA A 267 -12.29 10.25 2.22
C ALA A 267 -13.42 10.55 3.20
N ASP A 268 -13.09 11.24 4.31
CA ASP A 268 -14.04 12.03 5.10
C ASP A 268 -15.33 11.29 5.48
N VAL A 269 -15.20 10.01 5.85
CA VAL A 269 -16.36 9.20 6.22
C VAL A 269 -16.54 9.24 7.72
N ASP A 270 -17.63 9.89 8.15
CA ASP A 270 -18.13 9.82 9.53
C ASP A 270 -18.28 8.35 9.96
N THR A 271 -17.89 8.06 11.20
CA THR A 271 -17.93 6.75 11.86
C THR A 271 -19.26 6.00 11.63
N GLN A 272 -20.40 6.71 11.67
CA GLN A 272 -21.73 6.10 11.47
C GLN A 272 -22.06 5.79 10.00
N ARG A 273 -21.39 6.46 9.06
CA ARG A 273 -21.54 6.29 7.61
C ARG A 273 -20.47 5.37 7.02
N ALA A 274 -19.47 5.00 7.81
CA ALA A 274 -18.42 4.07 7.40
C ALA A 274 -19.03 2.73 6.99
N ILE A 275 -18.82 2.36 5.73
CA ILE A 275 -19.23 1.07 5.16
C ILE A 275 -18.07 0.09 5.00
N TYR A 276 -16.85 0.48 5.38
CA TYR A 276 -15.66 -0.36 5.42
C TYR A 276 -15.05 -0.33 6.83
N PRO A 277 -14.53 -1.46 7.34
CA PRO A 277 -14.33 -2.71 6.62
C PRO A 277 -15.63 -3.49 6.38
N GLN A 278 -15.60 -4.43 5.42
CA GLN A 278 -16.69 -5.36 5.15
C GLN A 278 -16.24 -6.80 5.33
N PHE A 279 -17.09 -7.61 5.95
CA PHE A 279 -16.90 -9.05 6.03
C PHE A 279 -18.13 -9.76 5.51
N LYS A 280 -17.93 -10.84 4.74
CA LYS A 280 -18.98 -11.74 4.30
C LYS A 280 -18.65 -13.17 4.69
N SER A 281 -19.48 -13.78 5.54
CA SER A 281 -19.29 -15.17 5.94
C SER A 281 -19.52 -16.12 4.76
N TYR A 282 -18.78 -17.23 4.74
CA TYR A 282 -18.97 -18.27 3.73
C TYR A 282 -20.20 -19.13 4.00
N SER A 283 -20.48 -19.42 5.28
CA SER A 283 -21.72 -20.08 5.63
C SER A 283 -22.90 -19.17 5.33
N LYS A 284 -23.83 -19.68 4.53
CA LYS A 284 -25.07 -18.98 4.18
C LYS A 284 -26.10 -19.00 5.32
N ARG A 285 -25.79 -19.64 6.45
CA ARG A 285 -26.75 -19.85 7.52
C ARG A 285 -26.10 -19.94 8.90
N HIS A 286 -26.54 -19.07 9.79
CA HIS A 286 -26.14 -18.98 11.19
C HIS A 286 -27.38 -18.79 12.05
N ARG A 287 -27.46 -19.54 13.15
CA ARG A 287 -28.54 -19.42 14.13
C ARG A 287 -28.05 -18.62 15.31
N ILE A 288 -28.57 -17.41 15.48
CA ILE A 288 -28.24 -16.50 16.57
C ILE A 288 -29.46 -16.40 17.46
N LYS A 289 -29.35 -16.93 18.69
CA LYS A 289 -30.42 -16.80 19.69
C LYS A 289 -30.33 -15.45 20.37
N ASN A 290 -31.48 -14.86 20.71
CA ASN A 290 -31.57 -13.59 21.41
C ASN A 290 -30.70 -12.49 20.76
N ILE A 291 -30.76 -12.37 19.42
CA ILE A 291 -30.10 -11.28 18.70
C ILE A 291 -30.58 -9.91 19.19
N PHE A 292 -31.85 -9.88 19.60
CA PHE A 292 -32.49 -8.90 20.46
C PHE A 292 -33.30 -9.67 21.52
N PRO A 293 -33.73 -9.03 22.62
CA PRO A 293 -34.56 -9.68 23.63
C PRO A 293 -35.77 -10.38 22.98
N ASN A 294 -35.89 -11.71 23.20
CA ASN A 294 -36.95 -12.56 22.66
C ASN A 294 -37.02 -12.67 21.12
N ILE A 295 -35.94 -12.31 20.42
CA ILE A 295 -35.85 -12.43 18.95
C ILE A 295 -34.68 -13.35 18.62
N ASN A 296 -34.94 -14.39 17.83
CA ASN A 296 -33.88 -15.21 17.24
C ASN A 296 -33.75 -14.91 15.75
N TYR A 297 -32.54 -15.09 15.23
CA TYR A 297 -32.19 -14.95 13.82
C TYR A 297 -31.66 -16.26 13.24
N ASP A 298 -32.06 -16.57 12.01
CA ASP A 298 -31.55 -17.68 11.21
C ASP A 298 -31.29 -17.22 9.76
N GLY A 299 -30.04 -17.10 9.35
CA GLY A 299 -29.66 -16.70 7.99
C GLY A 299 -28.16 -16.40 7.83
N GLY A 300 -27.77 -15.90 6.67
CA GLY A 300 -26.38 -15.56 6.34
C GLY A 300 -25.89 -14.30 7.06
N PHE A 301 -24.59 -14.22 7.31
CA PHE A 301 -24.00 -13.10 8.04
C PHE A 301 -23.03 -12.31 7.17
N SER A 302 -23.25 -11.00 7.09
CA SER A 302 -22.29 -10.02 6.59
C SER A 302 -22.21 -8.83 7.55
N LEU A 303 -21.02 -8.25 7.70
CA LEU A 303 -20.78 -7.03 8.47
C LEU A 303 -20.33 -5.95 7.52
N LYS A 304 -21.12 -4.88 7.36
CA LYS A 304 -20.80 -3.74 6.49
C LYS A 304 -20.61 -2.48 7.32
N GLY A 305 -19.35 -2.11 7.54
CA GLY A 305 -19.01 -1.16 8.59
C GLY A 305 -19.54 -1.65 9.94
N ASN A 306 -20.33 -0.84 10.64
CA ASN A 306 -20.95 -1.24 11.91
C ASN A 306 -22.31 -1.94 11.78
N ARG A 307 -22.75 -2.27 10.57
CA ARG A 307 -24.08 -2.82 10.31
C ARG A 307 -24.00 -4.32 10.06
N PHE A 308 -24.66 -5.11 10.89
CA PHE A 308 -24.90 -6.50 10.55
C PHE A 308 -26.00 -6.55 9.48
N ILE A 309 -25.65 -7.12 8.33
CA ILE A 309 -26.57 -7.46 7.24
C ILE A 309 -26.91 -8.95 7.34
N GLY A 310 -28.16 -9.26 7.63
CA GLY A 310 -28.68 -10.62 7.57
C GLY A 310 -29.06 -10.97 6.15
N GLU A 311 -28.44 -12.00 5.58
CA GLU A 311 -28.61 -12.38 4.18
C GLU A 311 -29.47 -13.63 4.02
N GLY A 312 -30.43 -13.57 3.10
CA GLY A 312 -31.20 -14.70 2.59
C GLY A 312 -31.01 -14.85 1.09
N THR A 313 -31.38 -16.02 0.57
CA THR A 313 -31.46 -16.31 -0.86
C THR A 313 -32.93 -16.49 -1.28
N ASN A 314 -33.18 -16.64 -2.57
CA ASN A 314 -34.54 -16.89 -3.07
C ASN A 314 -35.10 -18.21 -2.52
N ASP A 315 -34.24 -19.23 -2.39
CA ASP A 315 -34.62 -20.57 -1.92
C ASP A 315 -34.61 -20.69 -0.40
N GLN A 316 -33.78 -19.88 0.26
CA GLN A 316 -33.60 -19.88 1.72
C GLN A 316 -33.53 -18.45 2.24
N MET A 317 -34.70 -17.88 2.55
CA MET A 317 -34.81 -16.57 3.20
C MET A 317 -34.15 -16.58 4.57
N ALA A 318 -33.64 -15.42 5.00
CA ALA A 318 -33.30 -15.21 6.39
C ALA A 318 -34.60 -15.08 7.21
N ILE A 319 -34.61 -15.58 8.43
CA ILE A 319 -35.79 -15.68 9.28
C ILE A 319 -35.52 -15.03 10.64
N LEU A 320 -36.45 -14.20 11.09
CA LEU A 320 -36.59 -13.78 12.47
C LEU A 320 -37.77 -14.51 13.11
N THR A 321 -37.58 -14.98 14.34
CA THR A 321 -38.66 -15.53 15.17
C THR A 321 -38.76 -14.73 16.45
N ILE A 322 -39.94 -14.16 16.72
CA ILE A 322 -40.21 -13.26 17.84
C ILE A 322 -41.14 -13.96 18.83
N TYR A 323 -40.72 -13.98 20.09
CA TYR A 323 -41.42 -14.65 21.19
C TYR A 323 -42.03 -13.62 22.13
N ARG A 324 -43.17 -14.00 22.73
CA ARG A 324 -43.79 -13.28 23.85
C ARG A 324 -44.21 -14.31 24.88
N ASN A 325 -43.74 -14.17 26.12
CA ASN A 325 -43.96 -15.13 27.21
C ASN A 325 -43.62 -16.57 26.76
N ASP A 326 -42.42 -16.76 26.20
CA ASP A 326 -41.91 -18.03 25.66
C ASP A 326 -42.72 -18.69 24.53
N THR A 327 -43.75 -17.99 24.02
CA THR A 327 -44.57 -18.47 22.91
C THR A 327 -44.20 -17.74 21.62
N LEU A 328 -43.98 -18.48 20.54
CA LEU A 328 -43.75 -17.91 19.21
C LEU A 328 -44.98 -17.10 18.77
N LYS A 329 -44.79 -15.82 18.47
CA LYS A 329 -45.86 -14.93 18.01
C LYS A 329 -45.69 -14.45 16.59
N LEU A 330 -44.45 -14.20 16.15
CA LEU A 330 -44.19 -13.76 14.79
C LEU A 330 -43.03 -14.55 14.17
N LYS A 331 -43.22 -14.89 12.90
CA LYS A 331 -42.15 -15.31 11.99
C LYS A 331 -42.08 -14.30 10.86
N VAL A 332 -40.91 -13.70 10.69
CA VAL A 332 -40.64 -12.71 9.64
C VAL A 332 -39.56 -13.31 8.76
N ALA A 333 -39.76 -13.37 7.44
CA ALA A 333 -38.76 -13.88 6.51
C ALA A 333 -38.44 -12.85 5.42
N SER A 334 -37.16 -12.67 5.10
CA SER A 334 -36.71 -11.73 4.07
C SER A 334 -35.38 -12.16 3.43
N ARG A 335 -35.09 -11.59 2.26
CA ARG A 335 -33.77 -11.70 1.61
C ARG A 335 -32.71 -10.86 2.32
N SER A 336 -33.12 -9.80 3.01
CA SER A 336 -32.18 -8.89 3.67
C SER A 336 -32.79 -8.29 4.92
N TYR A 337 -32.00 -8.30 5.99
CA TYR A 337 -32.21 -7.50 7.19
C TYR A 337 -31.01 -6.57 7.40
N ILE A 338 -31.27 -5.37 7.89
CA ILE A 338 -30.24 -4.46 8.39
C ILE A 338 -30.42 -4.33 9.89
N PHE A 339 -29.48 -4.88 10.64
CA PHE A 339 -29.43 -4.76 12.10
C PHE A 339 -28.56 -3.56 12.47
N ARG A 340 -29.11 -2.67 13.30
CA ARG A 340 -28.34 -1.67 14.03
C ARG A 340 -28.37 -1.99 15.51
N GLU A 341 -27.91 -1.07 16.35
CA GLU A 341 -27.85 -1.28 17.79
C GLU A 341 -29.22 -1.49 18.44
N THR A 342 -30.26 -0.80 17.95
CA THR A 342 -31.60 -0.78 18.57
C THR A 342 -32.73 -1.12 17.60
N GLU A 343 -32.45 -1.36 16.33
CA GLU A 343 -33.47 -1.53 15.28
C GLU A 343 -33.12 -2.66 14.31
N ILE A 344 -34.16 -3.24 13.70
CA ILE A 344 -34.05 -4.28 12.67
C ILE A 344 -34.93 -3.89 11.50
N ASN A 345 -34.32 -3.49 10.39
CA ASN A 345 -35.06 -3.01 9.22
C ASN A 345 -35.04 -4.02 8.07
N SER A 346 -36.18 -4.19 7.40
CA SER A 346 -36.31 -4.88 6.12
C SER A 346 -37.37 -4.21 5.25
N GLN A 347 -37.04 -3.97 3.98
CA GLN A 347 -37.95 -3.31 3.03
C GLN A 347 -38.99 -4.26 2.44
N ASN A 348 -38.74 -5.57 2.46
CA ASN A 348 -39.66 -6.56 1.91
C ASN A 348 -39.55 -7.87 2.69
N ALA A 349 -40.46 -8.05 3.64
CA ALA A 349 -40.52 -9.21 4.50
C ALA A 349 -41.90 -9.87 4.43
N SER A 350 -41.92 -11.19 4.29
CA SER A 350 -43.14 -11.96 4.50
C SER A 350 -43.35 -12.16 6.00
N ILE A 351 -44.54 -11.87 6.50
CA ILE A 351 -44.87 -11.92 7.92
C ILE A 351 -45.92 -13.00 8.17
N THR A 352 -45.70 -13.83 9.18
CA THR A 352 -46.68 -14.76 9.72
C THR A 352 -46.88 -14.43 11.20
N ILE A 353 -48.13 -14.10 11.57
CA ILE A 353 -48.54 -13.81 12.95
C ILE A 353 -49.33 -15.01 13.44
N TYR A 354 -48.88 -15.63 14.53
CA TYR A 354 -49.56 -16.80 15.12
C TYR A 354 -50.58 -16.38 16.18
N ILE A 355 -51.82 -16.87 16.04
CA ILE A 355 -52.94 -16.61 16.93
C ILE A 355 -53.54 -17.97 17.31
N ASP A 356 -53.32 -18.39 18.56
CA ASP A 356 -53.69 -19.70 19.07
C ASP A 356 -53.26 -20.86 18.16
N LYS A 357 -54.21 -21.49 17.44
CA LYS A 357 -53.98 -22.60 16.53
C LYS A 357 -53.96 -22.19 15.05
N ASP A 358 -54.08 -20.90 14.75
CA ASP A 358 -54.16 -20.34 13.40
C ASP A 358 -53.08 -19.25 13.17
N SER A 359 -53.03 -18.70 11.96
CA SER A 359 -52.08 -17.64 11.60
C SER A 359 -52.59 -16.67 10.54
N ILE A 360 -52.12 -15.43 10.60
CA ILE A 360 -52.30 -14.41 9.57
C ILE A 360 -50.99 -14.29 8.77
N TYR A 361 -51.08 -14.35 7.44
CA TYR A 361 -49.93 -14.28 6.54
C TYR A 361 -50.01 -13.08 5.59
N HIS A 362 -48.88 -12.38 5.39
CA HIS A 362 -48.72 -11.38 4.34
C HIS A 362 -47.37 -11.58 3.61
N PRO A 363 -47.33 -11.61 2.27
CA PRO A 363 -46.12 -11.99 1.52
C PRO A 363 -45.03 -10.90 1.43
N GLY A 364 -45.37 -9.62 1.62
CA GLY A 364 -44.39 -8.53 1.57
C GLY A 364 -44.83 -7.28 2.31
N LEU A 365 -44.12 -6.93 3.37
CA LEU A 365 -44.30 -5.73 4.18
C LEU A 365 -42.95 -5.10 4.48
N ILE A 366 -42.96 -3.80 4.78
CA ILE A 366 -41.84 -3.14 5.46
C ILE A 366 -41.88 -3.59 6.92
N PHE A 367 -40.73 -4.01 7.45
CA PHE A 367 -40.52 -4.41 8.83
C PHE A 367 -39.45 -3.51 9.46
N SER A 368 -39.71 -2.96 10.65
CA SER A 368 -38.84 -2.02 11.36
C SER A 368 -38.89 -2.23 12.86
#